data_AF-A0A7L4C4C7-F1
#
_entry.id   AF-A0A7L4C4C7-F1
#
_cell.length_a   1.000
_cell.length_b   1.000
_cell.length_c   1.000
_cell.angle_alpha   90.00
_cell.angle_beta   90.00
_cell.angle_gamma   90.00
#
_symmetry.space_group_name_H-M   'P 1'
#
loop_
_entity.id
_entity.type
_entity.pdbx_description
1 polymer ?
#
loop_
_entity_poly.entity_id
_entity_poly.type
_entity_poly.pdbx_seq_one_letter_code
_entity_poly.pdbx_strand_id
1 'polypeptide(L)'
;QWVYNILEKKAEADRIIHENPDPCDGFVLVPDFKWNQNQLDDLYLIALVHRRDIKSLRDLTAEHLPLLRNILVEGKEAVRKRFGVPGSQLRIYLHYQPSYYHLHVHFTALGYDAPGCSVERAHLLVDVIDNLEMDSMYYQKRALTFALRADELLLKKFQEAGRV
;
A
#
# COMPACT_ATOMS: atom_id res chain seq x y z
N GLN A 1 -16.08 4.37 -0.24
CA GLN A 1 -16.87 4.32 -1.49
C GLN A 1 -15.99 4.33 -2.74
N TRP A 2 -15.07 5.28 -2.93
CA TRP A 2 -14.29 5.38 -4.16
C TRP A 2 -13.44 4.12 -4.47
N VAL A 3 -12.80 3.51 -3.47
CA VAL A 3 -12.05 2.24 -3.62
C VAL A 3 -12.94 1.16 -4.24
N TYR A 4 -14.14 0.97 -3.70
CA TYR A 4 -15.09 -0.03 -4.20
C TYR A 4 -15.59 0.30 -5.59
N ASN A 5 -15.74 1.59 -5.94
CA ASN A 5 -16.11 1.94 -7.31
C ASN A 5 -15.04 1.51 -8.32
N ILE A 6 -13.74 1.55 -7.97
CA ILE A 6 -12.66 1.04 -8.82
C ILE A 6 -12.71 -0.49 -8.89
N LEU A 7 -12.79 -1.16 -7.73
CA LEU A 7 -12.83 -2.63 -7.66
C LEU A 7 -14.05 -3.22 -8.39
N GLU A 8 -15.20 -2.54 -8.34
CA GLU A 8 -16.45 -2.93 -9.01
C GLU A 8 -16.58 -2.37 -10.43
N LYS A 9 -15.53 -1.74 -10.98
CA LYS A 9 -15.48 -1.16 -12.33
C LYS A 9 -16.55 -0.10 -12.61
N LYS A 10 -17.04 0.57 -11.56
CA LYS A 10 -17.99 1.68 -11.63
C LYS A 10 -17.30 3.03 -11.87
N ALA A 11 -15.98 3.10 -11.67
CA ALA A 11 -15.15 4.27 -11.95
C ALA A 11 -13.71 3.86 -12.28
N GLU A 12 -12.98 4.68 -13.05
CA GLU A 12 -11.55 4.52 -13.36
C GLU A 12 -11.17 3.17 -14.01
N ALA A 13 -12.14 2.45 -14.58
CA ALA A 13 -11.93 1.10 -15.12
C ALA A 13 -10.98 1.10 -16.32
N ASP A 14 -11.01 2.15 -17.13
CA ASP A 14 -10.13 2.39 -18.27
C ASP A 14 -8.69 2.73 -17.88
N ARG A 15 -8.47 3.11 -16.61
CA ARG A 15 -7.15 3.46 -16.06
C ARG A 15 -6.44 2.30 -15.36
N ILE A 16 -7.03 1.11 -15.37
CA ILE A 16 -6.42 -0.09 -14.79
C ILE A 16 -5.22 -0.52 -15.62
N ILE A 17 -4.07 -0.61 -14.96
CA ILE A 17 -2.81 -1.08 -15.57
C ILE A 17 -2.70 -2.59 -15.50
N HIS A 18 -3.12 -3.16 -14.37
CA HIS A 18 -3.11 -4.60 -14.11
C HIS A 18 -4.21 -4.97 -13.14
N GLU A 19 -4.73 -6.19 -13.29
CA GLU A 19 -5.67 -6.78 -12.35
C GLU A 19 -5.41 -8.27 -12.22
N ASN A 20 -5.25 -8.71 -10.98
CA ASN A 20 -5.44 -10.09 -10.59
C ASN A 20 -6.85 -10.18 -9.99
N PRO A 21 -7.81 -10.87 -10.65
CA PRO A 21 -9.22 -10.85 -10.26
C PRO A 21 -9.56 -11.79 -9.09
N ASP A 22 -8.58 -12.50 -8.52
CA ASP A 22 -8.83 -13.39 -7.39
C ASP A 22 -9.43 -12.61 -6.21
N PRO A 23 -10.56 -13.06 -5.63
CA PRO A 23 -11.25 -12.31 -4.59
C PRO A 23 -10.48 -12.23 -3.26
N CYS A 24 -9.54 -13.15 -3.02
CA CYS A 24 -8.76 -13.26 -1.78
C CYS A 24 -7.33 -12.73 -1.97
N ASP A 25 -6.66 -13.16 -3.04
CA ASP A 25 -5.24 -12.92 -3.29
C ASP A 25 -4.98 -11.98 -4.48
N GLY A 26 -6.05 -11.38 -5.01
CA GLY A 26 -6.01 -10.46 -6.13
C GLY A 26 -6.06 -8.98 -5.74
N PHE A 27 -5.76 -8.14 -6.73
CA PHE A 27 -5.69 -6.69 -6.59
C PHE A 27 -5.84 -5.99 -7.95
N VAL A 28 -6.16 -4.71 -7.91
CA VAL A 28 -6.14 -3.80 -9.07
C VAL A 28 -5.01 -2.80 -8.91
N LEU A 29 -4.18 -2.62 -9.95
CA LEU A 29 -3.13 -1.60 -10.02
C LEU A 29 -3.60 -0.44 -10.90
N VAL A 30 -3.64 0.77 -10.34
CA VAL A 30 -4.08 2.00 -11.04
C VAL A 30 -3.11 3.16 -10.78
N PRO A 31 -3.03 4.17 -11.68
CA PRO A 31 -2.35 5.43 -11.38
C PRO A 31 -2.96 6.11 -10.15
N ASP A 32 -2.10 6.61 -9.25
CA ASP A 32 -2.55 7.46 -8.15
C ASP A 32 -3.06 8.80 -8.70
N PHE A 33 -4.05 9.40 -8.04
CA PHE A 33 -4.63 10.68 -8.46
C PHE A 33 -3.61 11.84 -8.45
N LYS A 34 -2.50 11.70 -7.71
CA LYS A 34 -1.42 12.69 -7.65
C LYS A 34 -0.52 12.67 -8.89
N TRP A 35 -0.57 11.63 -9.72
CA TRP A 35 0.29 11.50 -10.89
C TRP A 35 -0.46 11.85 -12.18
N ASN A 36 0.03 12.86 -12.89
CA ASN A 36 -0.57 13.32 -14.14
C ASN A 36 -0.19 12.44 -15.36
N GLN A 37 0.74 11.49 -15.20
CA GLN A 37 1.21 10.57 -16.23
C GLN A 37 1.99 11.22 -17.39
N ASN A 38 2.46 12.46 -17.24
CA ASN A 38 3.24 13.16 -18.27
C ASN A 38 4.71 12.73 -18.31
N GLN A 39 5.25 12.24 -17.19
CA GLN A 39 6.64 11.77 -17.06
C GLN A 39 6.73 10.60 -16.09
N LEU A 40 7.87 9.92 -16.07
CA LEU A 40 8.11 8.77 -15.20
C LEU A 40 8.87 9.13 -13.91
N ASP A 41 9.48 10.32 -13.83
CA ASP A 41 10.24 10.77 -12.67
C ASP A 41 9.38 10.88 -11.40
N ASP A 42 8.08 11.11 -11.56
CA ASP A 42 7.08 11.15 -10.50
C ASP A 42 6.07 9.99 -10.60
N LEU A 43 6.43 8.88 -11.25
CA LEU A 43 5.58 7.70 -11.38
C LEU A 43 5.00 7.33 -10.02
N TYR A 44 3.66 7.23 -9.97
CA TYR A 44 2.94 6.88 -8.77
C TYR A 44 1.72 6.02 -9.15
N LEU A 45 1.74 4.76 -8.75
CA LEU A 45 0.61 3.83 -8.81
C LEU A 45 0.20 3.37 -7.41
N ILE A 46 -1.01 2.83 -7.33
CA ILE A 46 -1.55 2.21 -6.13
C ILE A 46 -2.18 0.85 -6.47
N ALA A 47 -1.81 -0.17 -5.70
CA ALA A 47 -2.46 -1.47 -5.71
C ALA A 47 -3.57 -1.50 -4.67
N LEU A 48 -4.81 -1.79 -5.08
CA LEU A 48 -5.99 -1.93 -4.23
C LEU A 48 -6.40 -3.40 -4.18
N VAL A 49 -6.39 -4.01 -3.01
CA VAL A 49 -6.71 -5.45 -2.88
C VAL A 49 -8.21 -5.70 -3.05
N HIS A 50 -8.60 -6.87 -3.57
CA HIS A 50 -10.03 -7.20 -3.73
C HIS A 50 -10.73 -7.51 -2.41
N ARG A 51 -10.05 -8.23 -1.49
CA ARG A 51 -10.61 -8.53 -0.18
C ARG A 51 -10.88 -7.26 0.64
N ARG A 52 -11.93 -7.30 1.45
CA ARG A 52 -12.51 -6.10 2.10
C ARG A 52 -12.29 -6.04 3.61
N ASP A 53 -11.64 -7.06 4.16
CA ASP A 53 -11.47 -7.28 5.58
C ASP A 53 -10.12 -6.80 6.14
N ILE A 54 -9.20 -6.38 5.27
CA ILE A 54 -7.90 -5.82 5.67
C ILE A 54 -7.95 -4.30 5.64
N LYS A 55 -7.80 -3.66 6.79
CA LYS A 55 -7.86 -2.20 6.94
C LYS A 55 -6.47 -1.57 6.93
N SER A 56 -5.47 -2.25 7.50
CA SER A 56 -4.10 -1.73 7.63
C SER A 56 -3.08 -2.83 7.90
N LEU A 57 -1.81 -2.45 8.12
CA LEU A 57 -0.77 -3.38 8.59
C LEU A 57 -1.19 -4.23 9.80
N ARG A 58 -2.01 -3.69 10.71
CA ARG A 58 -2.44 -4.39 11.93
C ARG A 58 -3.30 -5.63 11.68
N ASP A 59 -3.92 -5.74 10.51
CA ASP A 59 -4.75 -6.90 10.15
C ASP A 59 -3.95 -7.98 9.39
N LEU A 60 -2.72 -7.66 8.96
CA LEU A 60 -1.89 -8.60 8.21
C LEU A 60 -1.36 -9.74 9.08
N THR A 61 -1.40 -10.93 8.52
CA THR A 61 -0.92 -12.20 9.09
C THR A 61 -0.27 -13.03 7.98
N ALA A 62 0.33 -14.19 8.30
CA ALA A 62 0.89 -15.07 7.27
C ALA A 62 -0.15 -15.59 6.25
N GLU A 63 -1.45 -15.58 6.58
CA GLU A 63 -2.53 -15.90 5.61
C GLU A 63 -2.46 -15.00 4.36
N HIS A 64 -1.99 -13.77 4.54
CA HIS A 64 -1.96 -12.74 3.51
C HIS A 64 -0.70 -12.78 2.64
N LEU A 65 0.26 -13.68 2.92
CA LEU A 65 1.51 -13.77 2.16
C LEU A 65 1.29 -13.99 0.65
N PRO A 66 0.34 -14.84 0.19
CA PRO A 66 0.06 -14.99 -1.24
C PRO A 66 -0.35 -13.66 -1.89
N LEU A 67 -1.35 -12.96 -1.34
CA LEU A 67 -1.75 -11.62 -1.76
C LEU A 67 -0.58 -10.62 -1.84
N LEU A 68 0.21 -10.51 -0.77
CA LEU A 68 1.33 -9.56 -0.70
C LEU A 68 2.42 -9.86 -1.74
N ARG A 69 2.71 -11.14 -1.97
CA ARG A 69 3.66 -11.58 -3.00
C ARG A 69 3.11 -11.35 -4.41
N ASN A 70 1.82 -11.58 -4.65
CA ASN A 70 1.17 -11.27 -5.93
C ASN A 70 1.28 -9.78 -6.24
N ILE A 71 0.98 -8.90 -5.27
CA ILE A 71 1.15 -7.45 -5.44
C ILE A 71 2.59 -7.11 -5.81
N LEU A 72 3.58 -7.65 -5.09
CA LEU A 72 4.99 -7.35 -5.34
C LEU A 72 5.45 -7.82 -6.72
N VAL A 73 5.16 -9.07 -7.08
CA VAL A 73 5.64 -9.71 -8.31
C VAL A 73 4.88 -9.17 -9.52
N GLU A 74 3.56 -9.30 -9.52
CA GLU A 74 2.74 -8.90 -10.66
C GLU A 74 2.73 -7.38 -10.84
N GLY A 75 2.78 -6.61 -9.74
CA GLY A 75 2.88 -5.15 -9.81
C GLY A 75 4.17 -4.67 -10.48
N LYS A 76 5.32 -5.25 -10.12
CA LYS A 76 6.61 -4.94 -10.77
C LYS A 76 6.59 -5.33 -12.25
N GLU A 77 6.03 -6.49 -12.58
CA GLU A 77 5.90 -6.96 -13.95
C GLU A 77 5.00 -6.06 -14.80
N ALA A 78 3.86 -5.64 -14.26
CA ALA A 78 2.95 -4.72 -14.90
C ALA A 78 3.62 -3.35 -15.17
N VAL A 79 4.33 -2.81 -14.17
CA VAL A 79 5.08 -1.54 -14.32
C VAL A 79 6.15 -1.65 -15.40
N ARG A 80 6.94 -2.74 -15.38
CA ARG A 80 7.96 -3.01 -16.39
C ARG A 80 7.35 -3.09 -17.79
N LYS A 81 6.28 -3.85 -17.96
CA LYS A 81 5.61 -4.04 -19.26
C LYS A 81 4.99 -2.75 -19.78
N ARG A 82 4.39 -1.93 -18.91
CA ARG A 82 3.66 -0.73 -19.30
C ARG A 82 4.56 0.48 -19.52
N PHE A 83 5.59 0.64 -18.69
CA PHE A 83 6.39 1.87 -18.63
C PHE A 83 7.89 1.65 -18.86
N GLY A 84 8.36 0.40 -18.98
CA GLY A 84 9.78 0.08 -19.12
C GLY A 84 10.61 0.29 -17.84
N VAL A 85 9.98 0.63 -16.72
CA VAL A 85 10.67 0.88 -15.45
C VAL A 85 10.96 -0.45 -14.74
N PRO A 86 12.23 -0.81 -14.49
CA PRO A 86 12.57 -2.02 -13.78
C PRO A 86 12.19 -1.91 -12.30
N GLY A 87 11.84 -3.03 -11.69
CA GLY A 87 11.44 -3.04 -10.28
C GLY A 87 12.52 -2.61 -9.29
N SER A 88 13.80 -2.53 -9.69
CA SER A 88 14.89 -1.95 -8.88
C SER A 88 14.85 -0.42 -8.80
N GLN A 89 14.08 0.23 -9.68
CA GLN A 89 13.83 1.67 -9.69
C GLN A 89 12.48 2.04 -9.07
N LEU A 90 11.87 1.11 -8.32
CA LEU A 90 10.60 1.33 -7.63
C LEU A 90 10.81 1.26 -6.12
N ARG A 91 10.21 2.21 -5.40
CA ARG A 91 9.94 2.11 -3.98
C ARG A 91 8.50 1.61 -3.81
N ILE A 92 8.34 0.42 -3.22
CA ILE A 92 7.05 -0.28 -3.06
C ILE A 92 6.76 -0.45 -1.57
N TYR A 93 5.70 0.18 -1.08
CA TYR A 93 5.49 0.35 0.36
C TYR A 93 4.03 0.56 0.76
N LEU A 94 3.75 0.37 2.04
CA LEU A 94 2.45 0.64 2.67
C LEU A 94 2.59 1.81 3.65
N HIS A 95 1.51 2.55 3.86
CA HIS A 95 1.45 3.56 4.91
C HIS A 95 0.94 3.01 6.25
N TYR A 96 1.51 3.51 7.34
CA TYR A 96 0.93 3.42 8.68
C TYR A 96 1.06 4.76 9.42
N GLN A 97 -0.01 5.44 9.82
CA GLN A 97 -1.42 5.13 9.51
C GLN A 97 -1.74 5.35 8.01
N PRO A 98 -2.60 4.52 7.42
CA PRO A 98 -3.05 4.73 6.04
C PRO A 98 -4.01 5.93 5.98
N SER A 99 -4.10 6.57 4.81
CA SER A 99 -5.06 7.67 4.60
C SER A 99 -6.52 7.19 4.51
N TYR A 100 -6.74 5.90 4.26
CA TYR A 100 -8.03 5.24 4.29
C TYR A 100 -7.87 3.76 4.63
N TYR A 101 -8.85 3.19 5.31
CA TYR A 101 -8.77 1.85 5.90
C TYR A 101 -9.30 0.75 4.97
N HIS A 102 -8.56 0.54 3.88
CA HIS A 102 -8.65 -0.60 2.96
C HIS A 102 -7.23 -0.84 2.46
N LEU A 103 -6.67 -2.05 2.62
CA LEU A 103 -5.26 -2.30 2.33
C LEU A 103 -4.89 -1.86 0.91
N HIS A 104 -3.83 -1.07 0.83
CA HIS A 104 -3.29 -0.60 -0.43
C HIS A 104 -1.77 -0.49 -0.36
N VAL A 105 -1.13 -0.66 -1.51
CA VAL A 105 0.33 -0.58 -1.66
C VAL A 105 0.68 0.49 -2.67
N HIS A 106 1.59 1.38 -2.29
CA HIS A 106 2.12 2.43 -3.14
C HIS A 106 3.29 1.91 -3.96
N PHE A 107 3.31 2.24 -5.25
CA PHE A 107 4.42 2.02 -6.16
C PHE A 107 4.87 3.39 -6.65
N THR A 108 6.09 3.79 -6.29
CA THR A 108 6.64 5.10 -6.67
C THR A 108 7.98 4.95 -7.36
N ALA A 109 8.32 5.85 -8.29
CA ALA A 109 9.69 5.95 -8.78
C ALA A 109 10.65 6.15 -7.60
N LEU A 110 11.79 5.46 -7.61
CA LEU A 110 12.76 5.52 -6.51
C LEU A 110 13.33 6.93 -6.31
N GLY A 111 13.53 7.67 -7.40
CA GLY A 111 14.00 9.06 -7.37
C GLY A 111 12.94 10.09 -6.97
N TYR A 112 11.68 9.68 -6.82
CA TYR A 112 10.60 10.56 -6.39
C TYR A 112 10.49 10.58 -4.86
N ASP A 113 10.62 11.76 -4.26
CA ASP A 113 10.29 12.00 -2.85
C ASP A 113 8.78 12.16 -2.66
N ALA A 114 8.06 11.05 -2.88
CA ALA A 114 6.61 11.01 -2.79
C ALA A 114 6.12 11.33 -1.37
N PRO A 115 5.03 12.10 -1.19
CA PRO A 115 4.47 12.36 0.14
C PRO A 115 4.14 11.07 0.89
N GLY A 116 4.74 10.90 2.07
CA GLY A 116 4.55 9.73 2.93
C GLY A 116 5.53 8.58 2.70
N CYS A 117 6.56 8.73 1.87
CA CYS A 117 7.61 7.71 1.67
C CYS A 117 8.65 7.62 2.79
N SER A 118 8.60 8.52 3.78
CA SER A 118 9.53 8.59 4.90
C SER A 118 9.29 7.52 5.96
N VAL A 119 10.32 7.21 6.75
CA VAL A 119 10.37 6.06 7.68
C VAL A 119 9.32 6.08 8.79
N GLU A 120 8.83 7.26 9.17
CA GLU A 120 7.76 7.42 10.15
C GLU A 120 6.37 7.03 9.63
N ARG A 121 6.27 6.63 8.35
CA ARG A 121 4.99 6.25 7.74
C ARG A 121 5.10 5.08 6.77
N ALA A 122 6.14 5.02 5.96
CA ALA A 122 6.33 4.00 4.93
C ALA A 122 6.92 2.70 5.50
N HIS A 123 6.32 1.59 5.12
CA HIS A 123 6.80 0.24 5.39
C HIS A 123 7.00 -0.49 4.06
N LEU A 124 8.24 -0.85 3.71
CA LEU A 124 8.52 -1.52 2.45
C LEU A 124 7.76 -2.86 2.38
N LEU A 125 7.14 -3.15 1.22
CA LEU A 125 6.34 -4.36 1.05
C LEU A 125 7.18 -5.63 1.25
N VAL A 126 8.44 -5.61 0.81
CA VAL A 126 9.37 -6.73 1.00
C VAL A 126 9.64 -6.98 2.50
N ASP A 127 9.93 -5.94 3.28
CA ASP A 127 10.10 -6.08 4.72
C ASP A 127 8.81 -6.54 5.40
N VAL A 128 7.64 -6.11 4.91
CA VAL A 128 6.35 -6.57 5.44
C VAL A 128 6.16 -8.08 5.23
N ILE A 129 6.50 -8.58 4.05
CA ILE A 129 6.48 -10.00 3.72
C ILE A 129 7.45 -10.76 4.64
N ASP A 130 8.72 -10.35 4.70
CA ASP A 130 9.75 -11.02 5.50
C ASP A 130 9.38 -11.07 6.99
N ASN A 131 8.84 -9.97 7.53
CA ASN A 131 8.38 -9.91 8.91
C ASN A 131 7.26 -10.92 9.21
N LEU A 132 6.34 -11.14 8.26
CA LEU A 132 5.24 -12.10 8.41
C LEU A 132 5.69 -13.55 8.21
N GLU A 133 6.71 -13.78 7.40
CA GLU A 133 7.37 -15.09 7.27
C GLU A 133 8.10 -15.47 8.56
N MET A 134 8.70 -14.49 9.25
CA MET A 134 9.36 -14.69 10.53
C MET A 134 8.37 -14.91 11.69
N ASP A 135 7.30 -14.13 11.74
CA ASP A 135 6.22 -14.28 12.74
C ASP A 135 4.87 -13.93 12.11
N SER A 136 4.01 -14.93 11.97
CA SER A 136 2.67 -14.78 11.40
C SER A 136 1.84 -13.69 12.08
N MET A 137 2.11 -13.39 13.36
CA MET A 137 1.39 -12.38 14.14
C MET A 137 2.24 -11.13 14.44
N TYR A 138 3.29 -10.88 13.65
CA TYR A 138 4.26 -9.83 13.88
C TYR A 138 3.62 -8.43 14.06
N TYR A 139 2.69 -8.07 13.16
CA TYR A 139 2.06 -6.76 13.17
C TYR A 139 1.00 -6.57 14.25
N GLN A 140 0.54 -7.62 14.91
CA GLN A 140 -0.31 -7.51 16.09
C GLN A 140 0.51 -7.25 17.37
N LYS A 141 1.76 -7.72 17.40
CA LYS A 141 2.61 -7.67 18.60
C LYS A 141 3.53 -6.45 18.65
N ARG A 142 4.13 -6.03 17.53
CA ARG A 142 5.14 -4.96 17.57
C ARG A 142 4.55 -3.58 17.83
N ALA A 143 5.36 -2.70 18.40
CA ALA A 143 5.12 -1.28 18.33
C ALA A 143 5.36 -0.76 16.90
N LEU A 144 4.47 0.12 16.44
CA LEU A 144 4.60 0.83 15.16
C LEU A 144 4.63 2.32 15.48
N THR A 145 5.68 2.99 15.03
CA THR A 145 5.85 4.44 15.17
C THR A 145 5.14 5.13 14.01
N PHE A 146 4.40 6.19 14.29
CA PHE A 146 3.78 7.03 13.27
C PHE A 146 3.56 8.45 13.80
N ALA A 147 3.46 9.42 12.88
CA ALA A 147 3.15 10.80 13.21
C ALA A 147 1.63 11.03 13.25
N LEU A 148 1.20 11.92 14.14
CA LEU A 148 -0.16 12.48 14.20
C LEU A 148 -0.06 14.00 14.27
N ARG A 149 -1.08 14.70 13.76
CA ARG A 149 -1.16 16.15 13.94
C ARG A 149 -1.47 16.49 15.40
N ALA A 150 -0.97 17.63 15.85
CA ALA A 150 -1.10 18.06 17.24
C ALA A 150 -2.58 18.25 17.68
N ASP A 151 -3.46 18.55 16.74
CA ASP A 151 -4.90 18.77 16.95
C ASP A 151 -5.76 17.50 16.77
N GLU A 152 -5.16 16.35 16.47
CA GLU A 152 -5.92 15.11 16.27
C GLU A 152 -6.39 14.47 17.58
N LEU A 153 -7.68 14.12 17.63
CA LEU A 153 -8.29 13.42 18.76
C LEU A 153 -7.58 12.10 19.09
N LEU A 154 -7.04 11.41 18.09
CA LEU A 154 -6.31 10.16 18.29
C LEU A 154 -5.03 10.38 19.12
N LEU A 155 -4.29 11.47 18.88
CA LEU A 155 -3.10 11.80 19.66
C LEU A 155 -3.46 12.03 21.12
N LYS A 156 -4.54 12.79 21.37
CA LYS A 156 -5.07 13.00 22.72
C LYS A 156 -5.41 11.67 23.41
N LYS A 157 -5.97 10.70 22.68
CA LYS A 157 -6.26 9.37 23.23
C LYS A 157 -5.02 8.58 23.60
N PHE A 158 -3.92 8.69 22.85
CA PHE A 158 -2.65 8.07 23.23
C PHE A 158 -2.04 8.72 24.48
N GLN A 159 -2.11 10.05 24.60
CA GLN A 159 -1.66 10.79 25.79
C GLN A 159 -2.48 10.42 27.04
N GLU A 160 -3.81 10.38 26.93
CA GLU A 160 -4.72 9.95 28.01
C GLU A 160 -4.41 8.51 28.48
N ALA A 161 -3.93 7.66 27.57
CA ALA A 161 -3.54 6.29 27.87
C ALA A 161 -2.07 6.12 28.34
N GLY A 162 -1.31 7.22 28.51
CA GLY A 162 0.09 7.19 28.94
C GLY A 162 1.02 6.50 27.94
N ARG A 163 0.69 6.56 26.64
CA ARG A 163 1.47 5.94 25.56
C ARG A 163 2.40 6.90 24.83
N VAL A 164 2.28 8.20 25.11
CA VAL A 164 3.14 9.31 24.67
C VAL A 164 3.16 10.38 25.75
#